data_AF-A0A1N6ICX9-F1
#
_entry.id   AF-A0A1N6ICX9-F1
#
_cell.length_a   1.000
_cell.length_b   1.000
_cell.length_c   1.000
_cell.angle_alpha   90.00
_cell.angle_beta   90.00
_cell.angle_gamma   90.00
#
_symmetry.space_group_name_H-M   'P 1'
#
loop_
_entity.id
_entity.type
_entity.pdbx_description
1 polymer ?
#
loop_
_entity_poly.entity_id
_entity_poly.type
_entity_poly.pdbx_seq_one_letter_code
_entity_poly.pdbx_strand_id
1 'polypeptide(L)'
;MRLLRMSTRRGMVVVAAVGLACAATVVVMERKERFARIARQHSGVFPPLSFVDLIVASEPDRERLMLWGKRVGVWHSEMAKKYQYAARYPWLRVEPDPPEPSRPGRATRHLPALAPHFGG
;
A
#
# COMPACT_ATOMS: atom_id res chain seq x y z
N MET A 1 -18.20 0.53 55.84
CA MET A 1 -17.83 0.61 54.41
C MET A 1 -18.39 1.90 53.82
N ARG A 2 -17.55 2.84 53.39
CA ARG A 2 -17.99 4.10 52.77
C ARG A 2 -18.28 3.83 51.29
N LEU A 3 -19.55 3.74 50.91
CA LEU A 3 -19.95 3.70 49.50
C LEU A 3 -19.67 5.06 48.87
N LEU A 4 -18.76 5.08 47.88
CA LEU A 4 -18.55 6.26 47.04
C LEU A 4 -19.90 6.65 46.42
N ARG A 5 -20.46 7.81 46.81
CA ARG A 5 -21.56 8.44 46.08
C ARG A 5 -21.00 8.93 44.73
N MET A 6 -20.93 8.03 43.76
CA MET A 6 -20.67 8.38 42.37
C MET A 6 -21.91 9.07 41.82
N SER A 7 -21.76 10.32 41.37
CA SER A 7 -22.82 11.02 40.66
C SER A 7 -23.05 10.32 39.31
N THR A 8 -24.32 10.17 38.91
CA THR A 8 -24.72 9.60 37.61
C THR A 8 -23.99 10.21 36.42
N ARG A 9 -23.64 11.51 36.52
CA ARG A 9 -22.85 12.22 35.50
C ARG A 9 -21.46 11.63 35.32
N ARG A 10 -20.78 11.22 36.41
CA ARG A 10 -19.45 10.59 36.33
C ARG A 10 -19.54 9.22 35.66
N GLY A 11 -20.61 8.46 35.92
CA GLY A 11 -20.86 7.18 35.24
C GLY A 11 -20.97 7.35 33.72
N MET A 12 -21.77 8.32 33.26
CA MET A 12 -21.93 8.61 31.83
C MET A 12 -20.61 8.98 31.14
N VAL A 13 -19.76 9.78 31.79
CA VAL A 13 -18.44 10.17 31.25
C VAL A 13 -17.55 8.95 31.06
N VAL A 14 -17.53 8.02 32.03
CA VAL A 14 -16.74 6.78 31.91
C VAL A 14 -17.23 5.93 30.74
N VAL A 15 -18.54 5.76 30.60
CA VAL A 15 -19.11 4.99 29.48
C VAL A 15 -18.75 5.61 28.13
N ALA A 16 -18.85 6.94 28.01
CA ALA A 16 -18.46 7.64 26.79
C ALA A 16 -16.97 7.46 26.46
N ALA A 17 -16.09 7.56 27.46
CA ALA A 17 -14.66 7.36 27.29
C ALA A 17 -14.32 5.92 26.85
N VAL A 18 -14.98 4.92 27.43
CA VAL A 18 -14.84 3.51 27.03
C VAL A 18 -15.31 3.30 25.60
N GLY A 19 -16.46 3.86 25.23
CA GLY A 19 -16.98 3.79 23.86
C GLY A 19 -16.01 4.38 22.84
N LEU A 20 -15.43 5.55 23.12
CA LEU A 20 -14.42 6.18 22.26
C LEU A 20 -13.14 5.34 22.17
N ALA A 21 -12.68 4.76 23.27
CA ALA A 21 -11.51 3.88 23.27
C ALA A 21 -11.75 2.63 22.40
N CYS A 22 -12.91 1.99 22.50
CA CYS A 22 -13.28 0.85 21.65
C CYS A 22 -13.39 1.24 20.18
N ALA A 23 -13.95 2.41 19.85
CA ALA A 23 -14.01 2.87 18.46
C ALA A 23 -12.60 3.11 17.90
N ALA A 24 -11.70 3.70 18.70
CA ALA A 24 -10.32 3.96 18.29
C ALA A 24 -9.53 2.65 18.03
N THR A 25 -9.75 1.60 18.83
CA THR A 25 -9.06 0.31 18.61
C THR A 25 -9.50 -0.36 17.31
N VAL A 26 -10.78 -0.30 16.95
CA VAL A 26 -11.28 -0.86 15.68
C VAL A 26 -10.62 -0.18 14.48
N VAL A 27 -10.58 1.16 14.45
CA VAL A 27 -9.95 1.92 13.36
C VAL A 27 -8.46 1.57 13.23
N VAL A 28 -7.77 1.41 14.36
CA VAL A 28 -6.36 1.01 14.40
C VAL A 28 -6.15 -0.40 13.86
N MET A 29 -7.04 -1.35 14.20
CA MET A 29 -6.99 -2.73 13.72
C MET A 29 -7.23 -2.82 12.20
N GLU A 30 -8.26 -2.15 11.68
CA GLU A 30 -8.55 -2.11 10.24
C GLU A 30 -7.38 -1.52 9.45
N ARG A 31 -6.80 -0.43 9.96
CA ARG A 31 -5.65 0.22 9.32
C ARG A 31 -4.41 -0.69 9.32
N LYS A 32 -4.17 -1.41 10.42
CA LYS A 32 -3.11 -2.43 10.52
C LYS A 32 -3.30 -3.55 9.51
N GLU A 33 -4.52 -4.09 9.41
CA GLU A 33 -4.82 -5.17 8.45
C GLU A 33 -4.66 -4.74 7.00
N ARG A 34 -5.08 -3.50 6.68
CA ARG A 34 -4.89 -2.91 5.36
C ARG A 34 -3.41 -2.84 4.99
N PHE A 35 -2.56 -2.30 5.87
CA PHE A 35 -1.12 -2.23 5.61
C PHE A 35 -0.47 -3.62 5.55
N ALA A 36 -0.88 -4.56 6.41
CA ALA A 36 -0.40 -5.93 6.35
C ALA A 36 -0.75 -6.63 5.02
N ARG A 37 -1.94 -6.34 4.47
CA ARG A 37 -2.36 -6.85 3.16
C ARG A 37 -1.50 -6.29 2.03
N ILE A 38 -1.24 -4.98 2.02
CA ILE A 38 -0.37 -4.32 1.03
C ILE A 38 1.05 -4.89 1.13
N ALA A 39 1.59 -5.03 2.34
CA ALA A 39 2.89 -5.65 2.57
C ALA A 39 2.98 -7.06 1.96
N ARG A 40 1.97 -7.91 2.19
CA ARG A 40 1.93 -9.26 1.60
C ARG A 40 1.87 -9.23 0.08
N GLN A 41 1.11 -8.30 -0.50
CA GLN A 41 1.07 -8.12 -1.94
C GLN A 41 2.47 -7.81 -2.50
N HIS A 42 3.26 -6.96 -1.83
CA HIS A 42 4.62 -6.70 -2.27
C HIS A 42 5.61 -7.82 -1.96
N SER A 43 5.40 -8.60 -0.90
CA SER A 43 6.24 -9.75 -0.57
C SER A 43 6.05 -10.96 -1.50
N GLY A 44 4.86 -11.14 -2.08
CA GLY A 44 4.54 -12.27 -2.95
C GLY A 44 4.79 -12.04 -4.44
N VAL A 45 5.09 -10.81 -4.86
CA VAL A 45 5.33 -10.50 -6.27
C VAL A 45 6.77 -10.84 -6.62
N PHE A 46 6.97 -12.02 -7.21
CA PHE A 46 8.09 -12.25 -8.11
C PHE A 46 7.93 -11.29 -9.30
N PRO A 47 9.02 -10.68 -9.80
CA PRO A 47 8.93 -9.77 -10.93
C PRO A 47 8.14 -10.46 -12.05
N PRO A 48 7.11 -9.80 -12.62
CA PRO A 48 6.22 -10.41 -13.60
C PRO A 48 6.89 -10.47 -14.98
N LEU A 49 8.16 -10.88 -15.01
CA LEU A 49 8.75 -11.41 -16.23
C LEU A 49 8.06 -12.73 -16.45
N SER A 50 7.04 -12.72 -17.31
CA SER A 50 6.49 -13.98 -17.77
C SER A 50 7.63 -14.73 -18.47
N PHE A 51 7.68 -16.04 -18.27
CA PHE A 51 8.66 -16.87 -18.96
C PHE A 51 8.58 -16.66 -20.49
N VAL A 52 7.37 -16.39 -20.99
CA VAL A 52 7.10 -16.04 -22.40
C VAL A 52 7.81 -14.75 -22.81
N ASP A 53 7.79 -13.69 -21.99
CA ASP A 53 8.49 -12.43 -22.28
C ASP A 53 10.01 -12.66 -22.45
N LEU A 54 10.60 -13.54 -21.62
CA LEU A 54 12.01 -13.87 -21.68
C LEU A 54 12.37 -14.70 -22.92
N ILE A 55 11.50 -15.62 -23.34
CA ILE A 55 11.73 -16.46 -24.53
C ILE A 55 11.63 -15.64 -25.82
N VAL A 56 10.63 -14.76 -25.92
CA VAL A 56 10.30 -14.04 -27.16
C VAL A 56 11.19 -12.81 -27.36
N ALA A 57 11.76 -12.24 -26.29
CA ALA A 57 12.61 -11.06 -26.38
C ALA A 57 13.91 -11.32 -27.17
N SER A 58 14.31 -10.33 -27.95
CA SER A 58 15.66 -10.26 -28.53
C SER A 58 16.72 -10.22 -27.40
N GLU A 59 17.95 -10.66 -27.66
CA GLU A 59 19.03 -10.59 -26.64
C GLU A 59 19.20 -9.20 -25.98
N PRO A 60 19.26 -8.07 -26.72
CA PRO A 60 19.36 -6.75 -26.07
C PRO A 60 18.11 -6.38 -25.26
N ASP A 61 16.92 -6.83 -25.67
CA ASP A 61 15.70 -6.59 -24.90
C ASP A 61 15.61 -7.49 -23.67
N ARG A 62 16.15 -8.70 -23.74
CA ARG A 62 16.23 -9.65 -22.63
C ARG A 62 17.08 -9.08 -21.50
N GLU A 63 18.25 -8.51 -21.79
CA GLU A 63 19.09 -7.86 -20.79
C GLU A 63 18.36 -6.68 -20.12
N ARG A 64 17.69 -5.84 -20.91
CA ARG A 64 16.88 -4.71 -20.39
C ARG A 64 15.75 -5.19 -19.49
N LEU A 65 15.06 -6.26 -19.86
CA LEU A 65 14.00 -6.88 -19.08
C LEU A 65 14.53 -7.47 -17.77
N MET A 66 15.69 -8.12 -17.78
CA MET A 66 16.33 -8.63 -16.56
C MET A 66 16.72 -7.48 -15.60
N LEU A 67 17.33 -6.42 -16.12
CA LEU A 67 17.67 -5.23 -15.32
C LEU A 67 16.43 -4.56 -14.74
N TRP A 68 15.36 -4.46 -15.52
CA TRP A 68 14.08 -3.98 -15.03
C TRP A 68 13.50 -4.89 -13.94
N GLY A 69 13.47 -6.20 -14.16
CA GLY A 69 13.01 -7.18 -13.17
C GLY A 69 13.76 -7.07 -11.84
N LYS A 70 15.08 -6.85 -11.88
CA LYS A 70 15.89 -6.59 -10.67
C LYS A 70 15.44 -5.30 -9.96
N ARG A 71 15.25 -4.19 -10.69
CA ARG A 71 14.78 -2.93 -10.10
C ARG A 71 13.37 -3.06 -9.50
N VAL A 72 12.46 -3.73 -10.19
CA VAL A 72 11.10 -4.02 -9.71
C VAL A 72 11.15 -4.89 -8.46
N GLY A 73 11.99 -5.93 -8.43
CA GLY A 73 12.17 -6.76 -7.23
C GLY A 73 12.66 -5.95 -6.02
N VAL A 74 13.66 -5.08 -6.21
CA VAL A 74 14.13 -4.16 -5.15
C VAL A 74 12.99 -3.25 -4.69
N TRP A 75 12.26 -2.63 -5.63
CA TRP A 75 11.13 -1.76 -5.31
C TRP A 75 10.04 -2.48 -4.50
N HIS A 76 9.63 -3.69 -4.90
CA HIS A 76 8.68 -4.51 -4.13
C HIS A 76 9.22 -4.83 -2.73
N SER A 77 10.51 -5.16 -2.61
CA SER A 77 11.10 -5.46 -1.30
C SER A 77 11.06 -4.25 -0.36
N GLU A 78 11.34 -3.04 -0.86
CA GLU A 78 11.30 -1.80 -0.08
C GLU A 78 9.87 -1.40 0.29
N MET A 79 8.91 -1.55 -0.65
CA MET A 79 7.49 -1.35 -0.36
C MET A 79 6.96 -2.33 0.68
N ALA A 80 7.35 -3.61 0.60
CA ALA A 80 6.99 -4.59 1.61
C ALA A 80 7.49 -4.16 3.01
N LYS A 81 8.76 -3.74 3.14
CA LYS A 81 9.33 -3.25 4.41
C LYS A 81 8.57 -2.03 4.93
N LYS A 82 8.32 -1.03 4.07
CA LYS A 82 7.57 0.19 4.41
C LYS A 82 6.20 -0.14 4.99
N TYR A 83 5.45 -1.00 4.33
CA TYR A 83 4.10 -1.35 4.76
C TYR A 83 4.07 -2.32 5.95
N GLN A 84 5.10 -3.17 6.13
CA GLN A 84 5.27 -3.94 7.37
C GLN A 84 5.50 -3.02 8.57
N TYR A 85 6.31 -1.97 8.41
CA TYR A 85 6.51 -0.97 9.45
C TYR A 85 5.22 -0.21 9.75
N ALA A 86 4.50 0.24 8.72
CA ALA A 86 3.21 0.91 8.89
C ALA A 86 2.14 0.03 9.57
N ALA A 87 2.16 -1.29 9.35
CA ALA A 87 1.27 -2.21 10.04
C ALA A 87 1.61 -2.37 11.54
N ARG A 88 2.88 -2.23 11.93
CA ARG A 88 3.30 -2.25 13.34
C ARG A 88 2.92 -0.95 14.07
N TYR A 89 2.94 0.17 13.35
CA TYR A 89 2.66 1.50 13.89
C TYR A 89 1.56 2.21 13.08
N PRO A 90 0.32 1.70 13.08
CA PRO A 90 -0.76 2.16 12.21
C PRO A 90 -1.22 3.61 12.49
N TRP A 91 -0.85 4.20 13.62
CA TRP A 91 -1.12 5.61 13.92
C TRP A 91 -0.12 6.58 13.27
N LEU A 92 1.04 6.12 12.82
CA LEU A 92 2.03 6.98 12.16
C LEU A 92 1.55 7.38 10.75
N ARG A 93 1.95 8.57 10.32
CA ARG A 93 1.76 9.01 8.94
C ARG A 93 2.66 8.18 8.04
N VAL A 94 2.09 7.67 6.94
CA VAL A 94 2.85 6.94 5.92
C VAL A 94 3.15 7.93 4.80
N GLU A 95 4.41 7.98 4.38
CA GLU A 95 4.83 8.80 3.24
C GLU A 95 4.16 8.31 1.94
N PRO A 96 3.97 9.17 0.92
CA PRO A 96 3.52 8.73 -0.39
C PRO A 96 4.41 7.63 -0.98
N ASP A 97 3.85 6.77 -1.82
CA ASP A 97 4.63 5.72 -2.48
C ASP A 97 5.52 6.30 -3.57
N PRO A 98 6.78 5.83 -3.70
CA PRO A 98 7.60 6.17 -4.85
C PRO A 98 6.97 5.57 -6.12
N PRO A 99 7.19 6.20 -7.29
CA PRO A 99 6.66 5.70 -8.54
C PRO A 99 7.20 4.31 -8.86
N GLU A 100 6.38 3.48 -9.52
CA GLU A 100 6.79 2.15 -9.97
C GLU A 100 7.88 2.25 -11.06
N PRO A 101 8.89 1.36 -11.06
CA PRO A 101 9.91 1.32 -12.11
C PRO A 101 9.30 1.05 -13.49
N SER A 102 9.52 1.97 -14.44
CA SER A 102 8.99 1.84 -15.80
C SER A 102 9.54 0.63 -16.55
N ARG A 103 8.64 -0.12 -17.21
CA ARG A 103 9.01 -1.28 -18.04
C ARG A 103 9.70 -0.83 -19.34
N PRO A 104 10.84 -1.43 -19.73
CA PRO A 104 11.50 -1.15 -21.00
C PRO A 104 10.55 -1.43 -22.17
N GLY A 105 10.60 -0.61 -23.22
CA GLY A 105 9.80 -0.80 -24.44
C GLY A 105 8.32 -0.46 -24.29
N ARG A 106 7.78 -0.43 -23.07
CA ARG A 106 6.55 0.29 -22.74
C ARG A 106 6.91 1.76 -22.56
N ALA A 107 7.45 2.39 -23.61
CA ALA A 107 7.33 3.83 -23.72
C ALA A 107 5.86 4.12 -23.43
N THR A 108 5.60 4.96 -22.44
CA THR A 108 4.28 5.52 -22.25
C THR A 108 3.87 6.01 -23.63
N ARG A 109 3.01 5.25 -24.31
CA ARG A 109 2.02 5.84 -25.20
C ARG A 109 1.21 6.73 -24.26
N HIS A 110 1.77 7.89 -23.93
CA HIS A 110 1.04 9.12 -24.14
C HIS A 110 0.63 9.04 -25.61
N LEU A 111 -0.44 8.27 -25.88
CA LEU A 111 -1.36 8.65 -26.91
C LEU A 111 -1.62 10.11 -26.56
N PRO A 112 -1.18 11.08 -27.37
CA PRO A 112 -1.72 12.43 -27.22
C PRO A 112 -3.21 12.18 -27.14
N ALA A 113 -3.85 12.66 -26.07
CA ALA A 113 -5.30 12.57 -25.95
C ALA A 113 -5.83 13.01 -27.31
N LEU A 114 -6.33 12.06 -28.10
CA LEU A 114 -7.05 12.36 -29.32
C LEU A 114 -8.29 13.04 -28.78
N ALA A 115 -8.17 14.34 -28.54
CA ALA A 115 -9.27 15.21 -28.22
C ALA A 115 -10.26 14.94 -29.35
N PRO A 116 -11.45 14.41 -29.07
CA PRO A 116 -12.41 14.22 -30.12
C PRO A 116 -12.75 15.63 -30.62
N HIS A 117 -12.25 15.96 -31.81
CA HIS A 117 -12.70 17.11 -32.57
C HIS A 117 -14.17 16.85 -32.95
N PHE A 118 -15.08 17.11 -32.02
CA PHE A 118 -16.49 17.31 -32.31
C PHE A 118 -16.66 18.78 -32.69
N GLY A 119 -16.36 19.09 -33.96
CA GLY A 119 -17.07 20.16 -34.68
C GLY A 119 -18.22 19.48 -35.43
N GLY A 120 -19.40 20.05 -35.62
CA GLY A 120 -19.99 21.34 -35.28
C GLY A 120 -21.46 21.26 -35.71
#